data_AF-A0A519UD29-F1
#
_entry.id   AF-A0A519UD29-F1
#
_cell.length_a   1.000
_cell.length_b   1.000
_cell.length_c   1.000
_cell.angle_alpha   90.00
_cell.angle_beta   90.00
_cell.angle_gamma   90.00
#
_symmetry.space_group_name_H-M   'P 1'
#
loop_
_entity.id
_entity.type
_entity.pdbx_description
1 polymer ?
#
loop_
_entity_poly.entity_id
_entity_poly.type
_entity_poly.pdbx_seq_one_letter_code
_entity_poly.pdbx_strand_id
1 'polypeptide(L)'
;MRLSLACGPLLLSFLARAQALPPAAQQVLDSLRRAYRVPALAVAVVEPTRLRYALGGVRQLGAPAAGQLTNYGHLGSNTKGEALPAA
;
A
#
# COMPACT_ATOMS: atom_id res chain seq x y z
N MET A 1 18.70 16.97 45.80
CA MET A 1 18.81 15.74 44.98
C MET A 1 17.63 15.71 44.01
N ARG A 2 17.87 15.90 42.71
CA ARG A 2 16.87 15.77 41.65
C ARG A 2 17.30 14.59 40.78
N LEU A 3 16.67 13.43 40.97
CA LEU A 3 16.83 12.30 40.05
C LEU A 3 16.04 12.62 38.78
N SER A 4 16.74 13.03 37.73
CA SER A 4 16.17 13.08 36.38
C SER A 4 15.97 11.64 35.90
N LEU A 5 14.71 11.18 35.90
CA LEU A 5 14.32 9.97 35.15
C LEU A 5 14.46 10.27 33.66
N ALA A 6 15.59 9.88 33.08
CA ALA A 6 15.72 9.68 31.64
C ALA A 6 15.21 8.27 31.30
N CYS A 7 13.88 8.13 31.21
CA CYS A 7 13.21 6.90 30.81
C CYS A 7 12.12 7.30 29.80
N GLY A 8 12.17 6.99 28.51
CA GLY A 8 13.21 6.42 27.66
C GLY A 8 12.73 6.60 26.22
N PRO A 9 13.54 7.07 25.26
CA PRO A 9 13.16 7.08 23.86
C PRO A 9 13.55 5.73 23.26
N LEU A 10 12.90 4.64 23.69
CA LEU A 10 13.17 3.28 23.20
C LEU A 10 11.93 2.60 22.60
N LEU A 11 10.90 3.38 22.24
CA LEU A 11 9.61 2.88 21.77
C LEU A 11 9.16 3.57 20.46
N LEU A 12 10.03 3.63 19.43
CA LEU A 12 9.66 4.30 18.17
C LEU A 12 10.12 3.64 16.85
N SER A 13 10.57 2.38 16.86
CA SER A 13 11.25 1.82 15.69
C SER A 13 10.67 0.51 15.14
N PHE A 14 9.35 0.35 15.14
CA PHE A 14 8.70 -0.70 14.33
C PHE A 14 7.64 -0.13 13.38
N LEU A 15 7.91 1.05 12.83
CA LEU A 15 7.19 1.51 11.64
C LEU A 15 7.67 0.67 10.47
N ALA A 16 6.86 -0.32 10.06
CA ALA A 16 7.05 -1.05 8.82
C ALA A 16 7.29 -0.03 7.70
N ARG A 17 8.52 0.00 7.17
CA ARG A 17 8.88 0.92 6.10
C ARG A 17 8.11 0.52 4.85
N ALA A 18 7.11 1.33 4.51
CA ALA A 18 6.45 1.25 3.22
C ALA A 18 7.48 1.65 2.15
N GLN A 19 7.76 0.76 1.20
CA GLN A 19 8.78 0.96 0.17
C GLN A 19 8.17 0.83 -1.22
N ALA A 20 8.67 1.59 -2.20
CA ALA A 20 8.29 1.35 -3.58
C ALA A 20 8.81 -0.02 -4.06
N LEU A 21 8.02 -0.70 -4.89
CA LEU A 21 8.47 -1.86 -5.65
C LEU A 21 9.52 -1.46 -6.70
N PRO A 22 10.31 -2.42 -7.25
CA PRO A 22 11.32 -2.12 -8.25
C PRO A 22 10.70 -1.51 -9.52
N PRO A 23 11.46 -0.72 -10.30
CA PRO A 23 10.96 -0.11 -11.54
C PRO A 23 10.34 -1.10 -12.53
N ALA A 24 10.88 -2.33 -12.61
CA ALA A 24 10.32 -3.39 -13.44
C ALA A 24 8.86 -3.75 -13.06
N ALA A 25 8.52 -3.73 -11.77
CA ALA A 25 7.15 -3.98 -11.32
C ALA A 25 6.21 -2.84 -11.74
N GLN A 26 6.68 -1.59 -11.70
CA GLN A 26 5.92 -0.44 -12.19
C GLN A 26 5.64 -0.56 -13.70
N GLN A 27 6.62 -0.97 -14.49
CA GLN A 27 6.45 -1.19 -15.94
C GLN A 27 5.42 -2.27 -16.26
N VAL A 28 5.43 -3.38 -15.52
CA VAL A 28 4.43 -4.45 -15.67
C VAL A 28 3.04 -3.93 -15.30
N LEU A 29 2.93 -3.22 -14.18
CA LEU A 29 1.67 -2.63 -13.72
C LEU A 29 1.09 -1.66 -14.76
N ASP A 30 1.91 -0.79 -15.33
CA ASP A 30 1.49 0.14 -16.38
C ASP A 30 1.12 -0.56 -17.69
N SER A 31 1.73 -1.71 -17.99
CA SER A 31 1.38 -2.53 -19.15
C SER A 31 0.03 -3.21 -18.95
N LEU A 32 -0.21 -3.83 -17.79
CA LEU A 32 -1.51 -4.43 -17.44
C LEU A 32 -2.63 -3.39 -17.44
N ARG A 33 -2.37 -2.24 -16.80
CA ARG A 33 -3.33 -1.14 -16.75
C ARG A 33 -3.79 -0.71 -18.14
N ARG A 34 -2.85 -0.57 -19.09
CA ARG A 34 -3.15 -0.20 -20.48
C ARG A 34 -3.86 -1.33 -21.24
N ALA A 35 -3.38 -2.56 -21.10
CA ALA A 35 -3.94 -3.73 -21.78
C ALA A 35 -5.43 -3.96 -21.42
N TYR A 36 -5.77 -3.81 -20.15
CA TYR A 36 -7.12 -4.03 -19.64
C TYR A 36 -7.94 -2.74 -19.48
N ARG A 37 -7.41 -1.59 -19.95
CA ARG A 37 -8.06 -0.27 -19.88
C ARG A 37 -8.55 0.09 -18.48
N VAL A 38 -7.75 -0.25 -17.46
CA VAL A 38 -8.06 0.06 -16.06
C VAL A 38 -7.59 1.49 -15.76
N PRO A 39 -8.39 2.37 -15.13
CA PRO A 39 -7.98 3.75 -14.86
C PRO A 39 -6.77 3.85 -13.92
N ALA A 40 -6.79 3.08 -12.84
CA ALA A 40 -5.73 2.96 -11.86
C ALA A 40 -5.57 1.50 -11.42
N LEU A 41 -4.34 1.12 -11.08
CA LEU A 41 -4.02 -0.19 -10.54
C LEU A 41 -2.98 -0.01 -9.44
N ALA A 42 -3.20 -0.67 -8.30
CA ALA A 42 -2.29 -0.70 -7.17
C ALA A 42 -1.91 -2.14 -6.86
N VAL A 43 -0.67 -2.36 -6.45
CA VAL A 43 -0.17 -3.65 -5.98
C VAL A 43 0.57 -3.42 -4.68
N ALA A 44 0.31 -4.28 -3.70
CA ALA A 44 1.07 -4.35 -2.45
C ALA A 44 1.64 -5.76 -2.28
N VAL A 45 2.90 -5.86 -1.88
CA VAL A 45 3.59 -7.10 -1.52
C VAL A 45 3.92 -7.01 -0.05
N VAL A 46 3.34 -7.91 0.74
CA VAL A 46 3.61 -8.04 2.17
C VAL A 46 4.75 -9.04 2.33
N GLU A 47 5.88 -8.57 2.86
CA GLU A 47 7.02 -9.39 3.24
C GLU A 47 7.15 -9.38 4.79
N PRO A 48 7.83 -10.36 5.41
CA PRO A 48 7.86 -10.50 6.87
C PRO A 48 8.28 -9.24 7.65
N THR A 49 9.08 -8.37 7.05
CA THR A 49 9.61 -7.15 7.69
C THR A 49 9.28 -5.86 6.96
N ARG A 50 8.57 -5.92 5.82
CA ARG A 50 8.30 -4.74 5.00
C ARG A 50 7.05 -4.87 4.15
N LEU A 51 6.42 -3.74 3.91
CA LEU A 51 5.36 -3.58 2.92
C LEU A 51 5.92 -2.87 1.70
N ARG A 52 5.72 -3.43 0.52
CA ARG A 52 6.16 -2.82 -0.73
C ARG A 52 4.99 -2.55 -1.64
N TYR A 53 5.00 -1.45 -2.38
CA TYR A 53 3.87 -1.07 -3.23
C TYR A 53 4.28 -0.52 -4.58
N ALA A 54 3.41 -0.68 -5.57
CA ALA A 54 3.43 0.02 -6.85
C ALA A 54 2.03 0.55 -7.12
N LEU A 55 1.95 1.71 -7.77
CA LEU A 55 0.70 2.37 -8.10
C LEU A 55 0.86 3.07 -9.44
N GLY A 56 -0.11 2.90 -10.32
CA GLY A 56 -0.11 3.54 -11.63
C GLY A 56 -1.50 4.01 -12.03
N GLY A 57 -1.54 5.11 -12.78
CA GLY A 57 -2.77 5.65 -13.37
C GLY A 57 -3.47 6.72 -12.53
N VAL A 58 -4.75 6.92 -12.86
CA VAL A 58 -5.58 8.01 -12.34
C VAL A 58 -6.84 7.46 -11.70
N ARG A 59 -7.27 8.08 -10.60
CA ARG A 59 -8.48 7.67 -9.87
C ARG A 59 -9.75 7.85 -10.72
N GLN A 60 -9.79 8.84 -11.60
CA GLN A 60 -10.99 9.20 -12.36
C GLN A 60 -10.61 9.65 -13.78
N LEU A 61 -11.26 9.06 -14.79
CA LEU A 61 -10.95 9.32 -16.21
C LEU A 61 -11.40 10.71 -16.70
N GLY A 62 -12.46 11.28 -16.12
CA GLY A 62 -12.98 12.61 -16.48
C GLY A 62 -12.44 13.77 -15.63
N ALA A 63 -11.78 13.46 -14.51
CA ALA A 63 -11.16 14.42 -13.61
C ALA A 63 -9.84 13.81 -13.13
N PRO A 64 -8.81 13.78 -13.98
CA PRO A 64 -7.60 13.01 -13.73
C PRO A 64 -6.88 13.52 -12.49
N ALA A 65 -6.96 12.71 -11.43
CA ALA A 65 -6.19 12.86 -10.21
C ALA A 65 -5.33 11.61 -10.05
N ALA A 66 -4.07 11.79 -9.64
CA ALA A 66 -3.17 10.67 -9.38
C ALA A 66 -3.81 9.70 -8.38
N GLY A 67 -3.61 8.40 -8.61
CA GLY A 67 -3.91 7.40 -7.60
C GLY A 67 -3.14 7.70 -6.31
N GLN A 68 -3.73 7.40 -5.16
CA GLN A 68 -3.08 7.34 -3.86
C GLN A 68 -3.33 5.97 -3.25
N LEU A 69 -2.41 5.44 -2.44
CA LEU A 69 -2.60 4.16 -1.73
C LEU A 69 -3.76 4.21 -0.72
N THR A 70 -4.13 5.41 -0.28
CA THR A 70 -5.26 5.68 0.61
C THR A 70 -6.60 5.79 -0.14
N ASN A 71 -6.60 5.67 -1.47
CA ASN A 71 -7.85 5.63 -2.23
C ASN A 71 -8.60 4.33 -1.96
N TYR A 72 -9.91 4.43 -1.75
CA TYR A 72 -10.78 3.28 -1.56
C TYR A 72 -11.28 2.71 -2.89
N GLY A 73 -11.45 1.39 -2.94
CA GLY A 73 -12.03 0.66 -4.07
C GLY A 73 -12.94 -0.46 -3.58
N HIS A 74 -13.82 -0.93 -4.45
CA HIS A 74 -14.71 -2.05 -4.12
C HIS A 74 -13.92 -3.38 -4.11
N LEU A 75 -13.93 -4.07 -2.96
CA LEU A 75 -13.26 -5.38 -2.81
C LEU A 75 -14.01 -6.54 -3.46
N GLY A 76 -15.32 -6.39 -3.70
CA GLY A 76 -16.14 -7.44 -4.32
C GLY A 76 -16.12 -8.74 -3.52
N SER A 77 -15.88 -9.88 -4.19
CA SER A 77 -15.86 -11.19 -3.54
C SER A 77 -14.74 -11.38 -2.52
N ASN A 78 -13.71 -10.53 -2.50
CA ASN A 78 -12.62 -10.63 -1.53
C ASN A 78 -13.08 -10.39 -0.08
N THR A 79 -14.21 -9.71 0.13
CA THR A 79 -14.84 -9.54 1.45
C THR A 79 -15.20 -10.88 2.10
N LYS A 80 -15.36 -11.97 1.33
CA LYS A 80 -15.60 -13.32 1.89
C LYS A 80 -14.43 -13.80 2.77
N GLY A 81 -13.22 -13.30 2.53
CA GLY A 81 -12.04 -13.62 3.34
C GLY A 81 -12.08 -13.00 4.74
N GLU A 82 -12.69 -11.83 4.90
CA GLU A 82 -12.86 -11.19 6.22
C GLU A 82 -13.95 -11.86 7.07
N ALA A 83 -14.90 -12.54 6.43
CA ALA A 83 -15.97 -13.25 7.12
C ALA A 83 -15.50 -14.60 7.72
N LEU A 84 -14.29 -15.05 7.41
CA LEU A 84 -13.68 -16.21 8.03
C LEU A 84 -13.05 -15.77 9.37
N PRO A 85 -13.34 -16.46 10.49
CA PRO A 85 -12.71 -16.14 11.77
C PRO A 85 -11.20 -16.26 11.63
N ALA A 86 -10.46 -15.31 12.22
CA ALA A 86 -9.01 -15.39 12.31
C ALA A 86 -8.63 -16.70 13.01
N ALA A 87 -7.84 -17.52 12.32
CA ALA A 87 -7.33 -18.79 12.82
C ALA A 87 -6.29 -18.59 13.94
#